data_AF-A0A354GY52-F1
#
_entry.id   AF-A0A354GY52-F1
#
_cell.length_a   1.000
_cell.length_b   1.000
_cell.length_c   1.000
_cell.angle_alpha   90.00
_cell.angle_beta   90.00
_cell.angle_gamma   90.00
#
_symmetry.space_group_name_H-M   'P 1'
#
loop_
_entity.id
_entity.type
_entity.pdbx_description
1 polymer ?
#
loop_
_entity_poly.entity_id
_entity_poly.type
_entity_poly.pdbx_seq_one_letter_code
_entity_poly.pdbx_strand_id
1 'polypeptide(L)'
;MSNAKPIWSRPKRFLILAGVLVVGFATTVTIMVCRRTPMPETTQETWQPSDADAWWYVSPDLPFNGWQEWTETPKMDVFEVSKEVEAQAVARLDERPIIQLSVDEFRLYTGQPFPAPEKQQPYLVRSVLFENTNGARSFLIKGSILWARYDCLGRPGRRRKSPVIVLLLEKPRNLFVSGGWAL
;
A
#
# COMPACT_ATOMS: atom_id res chain seq x y z
N MET A 1 16.15 -58.72 -5.44
CA MET A 1 15.85 -58.75 -3.99
C MET A 1 14.71 -57.78 -3.74
N SER A 2 13.55 -58.35 -3.45
CA SER A 2 12.26 -57.70 -3.21
C SER A 2 12.15 -57.35 -1.73
N ASN A 3 11.53 -56.21 -1.39
CA ASN A 3 10.84 -55.95 -0.11
C ASN A 3 10.14 -54.57 -0.22
N ALA A 4 8.86 -54.51 -0.57
CA ALA A 4 7.68 -54.66 0.31
C ALA A 4 7.22 -53.32 0.89
N LYS A 5 6.12 -52.80 0.33
CA LYS A 5 5.28 -51.71 0.88
C LYS A 5 4.49 -52.21 2.09
N PRO A 6 4.15 -51.33 3.05
CA PRO A 6 2.96 -51.53 3.87
C PRO A 6 1.85 -50.53 3.50
N ILE A 7 0.71 -51.13 3.13
CA ILE A 7 -0.63 -50.55 3.07
C ILE A 7 -1.15 -50.48 4.50
N TRP A 8 -1.67 -49.34 4.96
CA TRP A 8 -2.53 -49.28 6.15
C TRP A 8 -3.82 -48.52 5.87
N SER A 9 -4.89 -49.23 6.21
CA SER A 9 -6.29 -48.98 5.96
C SER A 9 -6.94 -48.08 7.02
N ARG A 10 -7.97 -47.35 6.57
CA ARG A 10 -8.88 -46.48 7.34
C ARG A 10 -9.55 -47.14 8.56
N PRO A 11 -10.02 -46.32 9.50
CA PRO A 11 -11.42 -46.35 9.98
C PRO A 11 -12.06 -44.95 9.80
N LYS A 12 -13.24 -44.68 9.23
CA LYS A 12 -14.65 -45.11 9.44
C LYS A 12 -15.22 -44.86 10.85
N ARG A 13 -16.22 -43.96 10.88
CA ARG A 13 -17.26 -43.67 11.90
C ARG A 13 -16.80 -42.70 12.99
N PHE A 14 -17.57 -41.71 13.44
CA PHE A 14 -19.00 -41.69 13.77
C PHE A 14 -19.65 -40.33 13.50
N LEU A 15 -20.85 -40.35 12.95
CA LEU A 15 -21.79 -39.23 12.94
C LEU A 15 -22.63 -39.37 14.23
N ILE A 16 -22.58 -38.38 15.12
CA ILE A 16 -23.50 -38.28 16.27
C ILE A 16 -24.39 -37.08 16.02
N LEU A 17 -25.64 -37.36 15.62
CA LEU A 17 -26.75 -36.42 15.64
C LEU A 17 -27.29 -36.38 17.07
N ALA A 18 -26.94 -35.33 17.82
CA ALA A 18 -27.60 -35.00 19.06
C ALA A 18 -28.68 -33.96 18.77
N GLY A 19 -29.94 -34.38 18.87
CA GLY A 19 -31.09 -33.49 18.86
C GLY A 19 -31.13 -32.68 20.14
N VAL A 20 -31.41 -31.37 20.01
CA VAL A 20 -31.81 -30.52 21.13
C VAL A 20 -33.20 -29.99 20.81
N LEU A 21 -34.17 -30.54 21.53
CA LEU A 21 -35.54 -30.08 21.64
C LEU A 21 -35.54 -28.86 22.57
N VAL A 22 -35.71 -27.64 22.04
CA VAL A 22 -35.93 -26.45 22.87
C VAL A 22 -37.42 -26.17 22.93
N VAL A 23 -38.03 -26.59 24.04
CA VAL A 23 -39.37 -26.20 24.47
C VAL A 23 -39.28 -24.78 25.02
N GLY A 24 -40.17 -23.90 24.55
CA GLY A 24 -40.06 -22.46 24.67
C GLY A 24 -40.41 -21.86 26.03
N PHE A 25 -40.20 -20.55 26.11
CA PHE A 25 -40.99 -19.62 26.92
C PHE A 25 -40.96 -18.26 26.21
N ALA A 26 -42.11 -17.84 25.68
CA ALA A 26 -42.31 -16.49 25.18
C ALA A 26 -42.48 -15.57 26.39
N THR A 27 -41.37 -14.96 26.82
CA THR A 27 -41.39 -13.92 27.85
C THR A 27 -41.37 -12.58 27.15
N THR A 28 -42.52 -11.91 27.10
CA THR A 28 -42.64 -10.55 26.58
C THR A 28 -41.91 -9.59 27.52
N VAL A 29 -40.66 -9.25 27.20
CA VAL A 29 -39.92 -8.20 27.88
C VAL A 29 -40.32 -6.86 27.26
N THR A 30 -41.10 -6.07 27.98
CA THR A 30 -41.37 -4.67 27.63
C THR A 30 -40.11 -3.86 27.94
N ILE A 31 -39.26 -3.64 26.93
CA ILE A 31 -38.13 -2.72 27.01
C ILE A 31 -38.70 -1.29 26.93
N MET A 32 -38.61 -0.56 28.03
CA MET A 32 -38.88 0.87 28.07
C MET A 32 -37.80 1.58 27.24
N VAL A 33 -38.12 1.90 25.99
CA VAL A 33 -37.25 2.66 25.09
C VAL A 33 -37.16 4.08 25.63
N CYS A 34 -36.11 4.37 26.39
CA CYS A 34 -35.67 5.75 26.57
C CYS A 34 -35.37 6.32 25.18
N ARG A 35 -36.22 7.22 24.70
CA ARG A 35 -35.93 8.06 23.54
C ARG A 35 -34.71 8.90 23.87
N ARG A 36 -33.52 8.38 23.55
CA ARG A 36 -32.36 9.23 23.27
C ARG A 36 -32.78 10.08 22.09
N THR A 37 -32.87 11.39 22.30
CA THR A 37 -32.72 12.37 21.24
C THR A 37 -31.54 11.89 20.40
N PRO A 38 -31.71 11.60 19.09
CA PRO A 38 -30.57 11.29 18.27
C PRO A 38 -29.64 12.49 18.40
N MET A 39 -28.43 12.26 18.91
CA MET A 39 -27.34 13.17 18.58
C MET A 39 -27.36 13.30 17.05
N PRO A 40 -27.13 14.50 16.49
CA PRO A 40 -26.88 14.58 15.06
C PRO A 40 -25.86 13.49 14.78
N GLU A 41 -26.25 12.53 13.94
CA GLU A 41 -25.32 11.54 13.43
C GLU A 41 -24.13 12.38 12.98
N THR A 42 -23.02 12.23 13.71
CA THR A 42 -21.73 12.53 13.12
C THR A 42 -21.79 11.65 11.90
N THR A 43 -22.07 12.25 10.74
CA THR A 43 -22.12 11.56 9.48
C THR A 43 -20.85 10.73 9.54
N GLN A 44 -21.00 9.41 9.69
CA GLN A 44 -19.96 8.52 9.27
C GLN A 44 -19.87 8.91 7.82
N GLU A 45 -18.94 9.81 7.54
CA GLU A 45 -18.59 10.25 6.22
C GLU A 45 -18.25 8.92 5.57
N THR A 46 -19.22 8.39 4.82
CA THR A 46 -19.13 7.10 4.18
C THR A 46 -17.87 7.24 3.39
N TRP A 47 -16.81 6.58 3.87
CA TRP A 47 -15.46 6.76 3.37
C TRP A 47 -15.53 6.26 1.93
N GLN A 48 -15.76 7.19 1.00
CA GLN A 48 -15.68 6.90 -0.40
C GLN A 48 -14.18 6.90 -0.67
N PRO A 49 -13.58 5.75 -1.00
CA PRO A 49 -12.16 5.71 -1.30
C PRO A 49 -11.95 6.60 -2.51
N SER A 50 -11.51 7.84 -2.28
CA SER A 50 -11.15 8.74 -3.37
C SER A 50 -9.87 8.16 -3.96
N ASP A 51 -9.89 7.87 -5.27
CA ASP A 51 -8.94 7.11 -6.12
C ASP A 51 -7.43 7.17 -5.81
N ALA A 52 -6.98 8.08 -4.97
CA ALA A 52 -5.70 8.01 -4.33
C ALA A 52 -5.58 6.75 -3.42
N ASP A 53 -6.66 6.29 -2.74
CA ASP A 53 -7.01 4.86 -2.50
C ASP A 53 -5.91 3.88 -2.88
N ALA A 54 -5.94 3.61 -4.18
CA ALA A 54 -5.24 2.51 -4.79
C ALA A 54 -3.70 2.65 -4.76
N TRP A 55 -3.17 3.84 -4.47
CA TRP A 55 -1.72 4.06 -4.38
C TRP A 55 -1.18 3.85 -2.98
N TRP A 56 -2.02 3.88 -1.95
CA TRP A 56 -1.58 3.56 -0.59
C TRP A 56 -2.00 2.17 -0.16
N TYR A 57 -1.15 1.58 0.67
CA TYR A 57 -1.44 0.31 1.33
C TYR A 57 -1.56 -0.88 0.37
N VAL A 58 -0.48 -1.16 -0.36
CA VAL A 58 -0.17 -2.51 -0.82
C VAL A 58 0.87 -3.07 0.15
N SER A 59 0.46 -3.50 1.35
CA SER A 59 1.40 -4.27 2.17
C SER A 59 1.76 -5.50 1.35
N PRO A 60 3.02 -5.68 0.93
CA PRO A 60 3.38 -7.00 0.47
C PRO A 60 3.27 -7.92 1.69
N ASP A 61 2.91 -9.19 1.50
CA ASP A 61 3.06 -10.25 2.52
C ASP A 61 4.56 -10.51 2.80
N LEU A 62 5.37 -9.46 2.89
CA LEU A 62 6.74 -9.54 3.34
C LEU A 62 6.66 -9.68 4.86
N PRO A 63 7.27 -10.72 5.45
CA PRO A 63 7.44 -10.74 6.89
C PRO A 63 8.16 -9.44 7.25
N PHE A 64 7.49 -8.61 8.04
CA PHE A 64 8.08 -7.44 8.65
C PHE A 64 9.13 -7.94 9.64
N ASN A 65 10.28 -8.34 9.11
CA ASN A 65 11.48 -8.54 9.87
C ASN A 65 12.00 -7.14 10.16
N GLY A 66 11.36 -6.49 11.14
CA GLY A 66 11.86 -5.27 11.76
C GLY A 66 13.36 -5.46 11.98
N TRP A 67 14.14 -4.40 11.73
CA TRP A 67 15.60 -4.34 11.89
C TRP A 67 16.49 -4.78 10.71
N GLN A 68 15.99 -5.35 9.61
CA GLN A 68 16.85 -5.52 8.42
C GLN A 68 17.11 -4.18 7.70
N GLU A 69 18.38 -3.89 7.43
CA GLU A 69 18.86 -2.62 6.86
C GLU A 69 18.22 -2.33 5.50
N TRP A 70 17.34 -1.34 5.47
CA TRP A 70 16.89 -0.72 4.24
C TRP A 70 17.92 0.31 3.82
N THR A 71 18.28 0.35 2.53
CA THR A 71 19.18 1.39 2.00
C THR A 71 18.33 2.55 1.52
N GLU A 72 18.50 3.74 2.10
CA GLU A 72 17.84 4.96 1.62
C GLU A 72 18.50 5.43 0.32
N THR A 73 17.69 5.73 -0.69
CA THR A 73 18.13 6.36 -1.93
C THR A 73 18.55 7.81 -1.63
N PRO A 74 19.73 8.25 -2.07
CA PRO A 74 20.15 9.63 -1.91
C PRO A 74 19.11 10.61 -2.44
N LYS A 75 18.85 11.71 -1.72
CA LYS A 75 17.87 12.73 -2.15
C LYS A 75 18.16 13.30 -3.54
N MET A 76 19.44 13.34 -3.93
CA MET A 76 19.89 13.78 -5.25
C MET A 76 19.47 12.85 -6.39
N ASP A 77 19.08 11.61 -6.09
CA ASP A 77 18.63 10.60 -7.06
C ASP A 77 17.10 10.56 -7.18
N VAL A 78 16.39 11.54 -6.58
CA VAL A 78 14.93 11.64 -6.55
C VAL A 78 14.47 12.94 -7.18
N PHE A 79 13.66 12.84 -8.23
CA PHE A 79 13.22 13.96 -9.05
C PHE A 79 11.70 14.09 -9.03
N GLU A 80 11.22 15.32 -8.86
CA GLU A 80 9.80 15.63 -8.98
C GLU A 80 9.37 15.54 -10.44
N VAL A 81 8.15 15.06 -10.68
CA VAL A 81 7.51 15.23 -11.99
C VAL A 81 6.96 16.65 -12.08
N SER A 82 7.21 17.30 -13.23
CA SER A 82 6.73 18.65 -13.52
C SER A 82 5.21 18.70 -13.55
N LYS A 83 4.64 19.82 -13.06
CA LYS A 83 3.18 19.98 -12.90
C LYS A 83 2.42 19.86 -14.22
N GLU A 84 3.03 20.25 -15.33
CA GLU A 84 2.43 20.25 -16.67
C GLU A 84 2.15 18.84 -17.19
N VAL A 85 2.91 17.84 -16.71
CA VAL A 85 2.87 16.44 -17.16
C VAL A 85 2.51 15.47 -16.02
N GLU A 86 2.21 16.00 -14.84
CA GLU A 86 1.88 15.22 -13.64
C GLU A 86 0.64 14.35 -13.86
N ALA A 87 -0.42 14.89 -14.47
CA ALA A 87 -1.65 14.15 -14.76
C ALA A 87 -1.38 12.96 -15.70
N GLN A 88 -0.51 13.14 -16.70
CA GLN A 88 -0.10 12.07 -17.60
C GLN A 88 0.70 10.98 -16.86
N ALA A 89 1.61 11.39 -15.98
CA ALA A 89 2.39 10.47 -15.17
C ALA A 89 1.49 9.65 -14.22
N VAL A 90 0.50 10.29 -13.59
CA VAL A 90 -0.51 9.61 -12.75
C VAL A 90 -1.29 8.58 -13.57
N ALA A 91 -1.79 8.94 -14.74
CA ALA A 91 -2.56 8.02 -15.58
C ALA A 91 -1.74 6.77 -15.97
N ARG A 92 -0.47 6.94 -16.37
CA ARG A 92 0.42 5.81 -16.64
C ARG A 92 0.67 4.95 -15.40
N LEU A 93 0.90 5.61 -14.27
CA LEU A 93 1.17 4.92 -13.02
C LEU A 93 -0.06 4.20 -12.47
N ASP A 94 -1.29 4.61 -12.80
CA ASP A 94 -2.51 3.88 -12.45
C ASP A 94 -2.54 2.48 -13.11
N GLU A 95 -1.98 2.33 -14.32
CA GLU A 95 -1.82 1.02 -14.98
C GLU A 95 -0.68 0.18 -14.40
N ARG A 96 0.46 0.80 -14.10
CA ARG A 96 1.68 0.12 -13.64
C ARG A 96 2.38 0.91 -12.55
N PRO A 97 2.65 0.33 -11.35
CA PRO A 97 3.19 1.08 -10.22
C PRO A 97 4.65 1.55 -10.41
N ILE A 98 5.38 0.91 -11.33
CA ILE A 98 6.78 1.18 -11.65
C ILE A 98 6.93 1.14 -13.16
N ILE A 99 7.46 2.21 -13.74
CA ILE A 99 7.71 2.33 -15.18
C ILE A 99 9.15 2.76 -15.37
N GLN A 100 9.95 1.94 -16.06
CA GLN A 100 11.27 2.35 -16.50
C GLN A 100 11.12 3.41 -17.60
N LEU A 101 11.85 4.51 -17.48
CA LEU A 101 11.84 5.60 -18.42
C LEU A 101 13.06 5.54 -19.34
N SER A 102 12.90 6.04 -20.56
CA SER A 102 14.03 6.45 -21.40
C SER A 102 14.61 7.80 -20.91
N VAL A 103 15.77 8.18 -21.43
CA VAL A 103 16.39 9.49 -21.17
C VAL A 103 15.49 10.64 -21.66
N ASP A 104 14.79 10.45 -22.78
CA ASP A 104 13.88 11.47 -23.33
C ASP A 104 12.61 11.59 -22.50
N GLU A 105 12.06 10.47 -22.01
CA GLU A 105 10.93 10.49 -21.08
C GLU A 105 11.32 11.13 -19.75
N PHE A 106 12.53 10.87 -19.23
CA PHE A 106 13.03 11.55 -18.03
C PHE A 106 13.01 13.08 -18.23
N ARG A 107 13.53 13.56 -19.37
CA ARG A 107 13.57 14.99 -19.68
C ARG A 107 12.17 15.57 -19.83
N LEU A 108 11.25 14.85 -20.46
CA LEU A 108 9.86 15.24 -20.58
C LEU A 108 9.21 15.41 -19.19
N TYR A 109 9.41 14.44 -18.30
CA TYR A 109 8.76 14.45 -17.00
C TYR A 109 9.36 15.44 -16.00
N THR A 110 10.67 15.67 -16.04
CA THR A 110 11.36 16.54 -15.07
C THR A 110 11.60 17.96 -15.58
N GLY A 111 11.58 18.17 -16.91
CA GLY A 111 12.07 19.39 -17.54
C GLY A 111 13.59 19.58 -17.44
N GLN A 112 14.32 18.58 -16.92
CA GLN A 112 15.75 18.65 -16.63
C GLN A 112 16.57 17.72 -17.53
N PRO A 113 17.85 18.05 -17.82
CA PRO A 113 18.75 17.10 -18.46
C PRO A 113 18.98 15.90 -17.53
N PHE A 114 19.07 14.70 -18.11
CA PHE A 114 19.38 13.50 -17.35
C PHE A 114 20.81 13.59 -16.80
N PRO A 115 21.03 13.44 -15.48
CA PRO A 115 22.35 13.64 -14.87
C PRO A 115 23.37 12.53 -15.19
N ALA A 116 22.98 11.50 -15.96
CA ALA A 116 23.81 10.36 -16.37
C ALA A 116 24.63 9.73 -15.23
N PRO A 117 24.02 9.32 -14.10
CA PRO A 117 24.75 8.67 -13.02
C PRO A 117 25.26 7.30 -13.48
N GLU A 118 26.40 6.86 -12.94
CA GLU A 118 27.01 5.59 -13.34
C GLU A 118 26.03 4.43 -13.20
N LYS A 119 25.65 3.85 -14.34
CA LYS A 119 24.80 2.64 -14.47
C LYS A 119 23.39 2.76 -13.88
N GLN A 120 22.98 3.93 -13.38
CA GLN A 120 21.62 4.13 -12.88
C GLN A 120 20.65 4.36 -14.04
N GLN A 121 19.40 3.97 -13.84
CA GLN A 121 18.30 4.13 -14.78
C GLN A 121 17.14 4.87 -14.11
N PRO A 122 16.42 5.73 -14.84
CA PRO A 122 15.27 6.44 -14.29
C PRO A 122 14.01 5.56 -14.24
N TYR A 123 13.36 5.54 -13.10
CA TYR A 123 12.08 4.85 -12.90
C TYR A 123 11.03 5.82 -12.39
N LEU A 124 9.92 5.95 -13.13
CA LEU A 124 8.71 6.62 -12.67
C LEU A 124 7.96 5.69 -11.71
N VAL A 125 7.66 6.19 -10.51
CA VAL A 125 7.07 5.39 -9.43
C VAL A 125 5.93 6.14 -8.74
N ARG A 126 4.99 5.37 -8.19
CA ARG A 126 3.94 5.91 -7.32
C ARG A 126 4.54 6.42 -6.01
N SER A 127 4.12 7.61 -5.60
CA SER A 127 4.31 8.12 -4.24
C SER A 127 3.06 8.88 -3.82
N VAL A 128 2.98 9.18 -2.53
CA VAL A 128 1.93 10.01 -1.95
C VAL A 128 2.59 11.19 -1.23
N LEU A 129 1.92 12.33 -1.23
CA LEU A 129 2.27 13.49 -0.41
C LEU A 129 1.02 14.00 0.32
N PHE A 130 1.22 14.80 1.35
CA PHE A 130 0.14 15.50 2.04
C PHE A 130 0.05 16.94 1.54
N GLU A 131 -1.13 17.34 1.08
CA GLU A 131 -1.42 18.72 0.69
C GLU A 131 -1.18 19.67 1.86
N ASN A 132 -0.61 20.84 1.58
CA ASN A 132 -0.38 21.92 2.55
C ASN A 132 0.45 21.53 3.78
N THR A 133 1.36 20.56 3.63
CA THR A 133 2.30 20.19 4.70
C THR A 133 3.74 20.29 4.23
N ASN A 134 4.66 20.49 5.18
CA ASN A 134 6.10 20.29 4.98
C ASN A 134 6.40 18.78 4.98
N GLY A 135 5.74 18.05 4.08
CA GLY A 135 5.92 16.62 3.94
C GLY A 135 7.29 16.29 3.36
N ALA A 136 7.92 15.24 3.89
CA ALA A 136 9.11 14.66 3.30
C ALA A 136 8.73 13.32 2.66
N ARG A 137 9.43 12.96 1.58
CA ARG A 137 9.38 11.61 1.04
C ARG A 137 10.78 11.03 1.06
N SER A 138 10.87 9.76 1.39
CA SER A 138 12.09 8.96 1.33
C SER A 138 11.82 7.71 0.52
N PHE A 139 12.84 7.26 -0.21
CA PHE A 139 12.77 6.04 -0.98
C PHE A 139 13.79 5.08 -0.40
N LEU A 140 13.34 3.88 -0.05
CA LEU A 140 14.17 2.86 0.56
C LEU A 140 14.17 1.60 -0.30
N ILE A 141 15.32 0.94 -0.42
CA ILE A 141 15.49 -0.24 -1.27
C ILE A 141 15.95 -1.42 -0.43
N LYS A 142 15.39 -2.58 -0.74
CA LYS A 142 15.84 -3.87 -0.21
C LYS A 142 15.67 -4.96 -1.27
N GLY A 143 16.77 -5.42 -1.84
CA GLY A 143 16.75 -6.31 -3.00
C GLY A 143 15.97 -5.67 -4.15
N SER A 144 14.92 -6.34 -4.62
CA SER A 144 14.06 -5.85 -5.72
C SER A 144 12.81 -5.10 -5.25
N ILE A 145 12.76 -4.70 -3.98
CA ILE A 145 11.62 -3.98 -3.39
C ILE A 145 12.02 -2.52 -3.19
N LEU A 146 11.21 -1.62 -3.74
CA LEU A 146 11.27 -0.19 -3.48
C LEU A 146 10.16 0.20 -2.50
N TRP A 147 10.48 0.99 -1.49
CA TRP A 147 9.55 1.55 -0.54
C TRP A 147 9.54 3.07 -0.66
N ALA A 148 8.44 3.62 -1.16
CA ALA A 148 8.13 5.05 -1.12
C ALA A 148 7.49 5.38 0.23
N ARG A 149 8.30 5.87 1.15
CA ARG A 149 7.84 6.34 2.45
C ARG A 149 7.49 7.82 2.34
N TYR A 150 6.34 8.21 2.85
CA TYR A 150 5.95 9.61 2.98
C TYR A 150 5.71 9.97 4.44
N ASP A 151 6.21 11.12 4.85
CA ASP A 151 6.12 11.65 6.20
C ASP A 151 5.50 13.05 6.14
N CYS A 152 4.77 13.42 7.20
CA CYS A 152 4.34 14.81 7.41
C CYS A 152 4.69 15.25 8.82
N LEU A 153 5.23 16.46 8.93
CA LEU A 153 5.30 17.16 10.21
C LEU A 153 3.94 17.85 10.45
N GLY A 154 3.30 17.55 11.58
CA GLY A 154 2.02 18.15 11.98
C GLY A 154 0.79 17.30 11.64
N ARG A 155 -0.40 17.94 11.63
CA ARG A 155 -1.64 17.25 11.29
C ARG A 155 -1.61 16.84 9.81
N PRO A 156 -1.84 15.57 9.47
CA PRO A 156 -1.84 15.14 8.08
C PRO A 156 -2.94 15.89 7.32
N GLY A 157 -2.54 16.56 6.24
CA GLY A 157 -3.48 17.15 5.28
C GLY A 157 -4.18 16.08 4.44
N ARG A 158 -4.80 16.48 3.33
CA ARG A 158 -5.34 15.51 2.37
C ARG A 158 -4.18 14.81 1.65
N ARG A 159 -4.27 13.48 1.51
CA ARG A 159 -3.32 12.71 0.70
C ARG A 159 -3.54 12.99 -0.78
N ARG A 160 -2.46 13.16 -1.53
CA ARG A 160 -2.46 13.38 -2.97
C ARG A 160 -1.47 12.44 -3.66
N LYS A 161 -1.87 11.89 -4.80
CA LYS A 161 -0.99 11.13 -5.71
C LYS A 161 0.16 12.04 -6.14
N SER A 162 1.39 11.59 -5.92
CA SER A 162 2.60 12.30 -6.27
C SER A 162 3.47 11.37 -7.09
N PRO A 163 3.45 11.45 -8.42
CA PRO A 163 4.39 10.71 -9.24
C PRO A 163 5.81 11.25 -9.02
N VAL A 164 6.79 10.35 -8.93
CA VAL A 164 8.19 10.71 -8.66
C VAL A 164 9.09 9.87 -9.54
N ILE A 165 10.24 10.42 -9.94
CA ILE A 165 11.27 9.66 -10.64
C ILE A 165 12.41 9.36 -9.67
N VAL A 166 12.82 8.10 -9.61
CA VAL A 166 13.94 7.65 -8.78
C VAL A 166 14.99 7.02 -9.69
N LEU A 167 16.25 7.39 -9.51
CA LEU A 167 17.37 6.81 -10.25
C LEU A 167 17.91 5.59 -9.47
N LEU A 168 17.89 4.43 -10.11
CA LEU A 168 18.19 3.15 -9.47
C LEU A 168 19.16 2.33 -10.32
N LEU A 169 20.06 1.59 -9.67
CA LEU A 169 20.98 0.67 -10.34
C LEU A 169 20.27 -0.55 -10.96
N GLU A 170 19.24 -1.05 -10.27
CA GLU A 170 18.47 -2.23 -10.69
C GLU A 170 16.98 -1.91 -10.73
N LYS A 171 16.25 -2.62 -11.60
CA LYS A 171 14.81 -2.47 -11.74
C LYS A 171 14.08 -3.03 -10.51
N PRO A 172 13.33 -2.21 -9.76
CA PRO A 172 12.48 -2.74 -8.70
C PRO A 172 11.33 -3.55 -9.29
N ARG A 173 11.02 -4.67 -8.66
CA ARG A 173 9.90 -5.56 -9.01
C ARG A 173 8.63 -5.21 -8.25
N ASN A 174 8.79 -4.73 -7.02
CA ASN A 174 7.70 -4.38 -6.12
C ASN A 174 7.86 -2.95 -5.63
N LEU A 175 6.73 -2.27 -5.44
CA LEU A 175 6.66 -0.93 -4.85
C LEU A 175 5.71 -0.98 -3.65
N PHE A 176 6.22 -0.55 -2.50
CA PHE A 176 5.44 -0.31 -1.29
C PHE A 176 5.29 1.19 -1.08
N VAL A 177 4.09 1.67 -0.76
CA VAL A 177 3.86 3.08 -0.43
C VAL A 177 3.18 3.16 0.92
N SER A 178 3.84 3.81 1.89
CA SER A 178 3.29 3.93 3.25
C SER A 178 3.65 5.24 3.92
N GLY A 179 2.76 5.67 4.82
CA GLY A 179 3.07 6.76 5.73
C GLY A 179 4.10 6.30 6.76
N GLY A 180 5.00 7.19 7.18
CA GLY A 180 5.96 6.90 8.25
C GLY A 180 5.39 6.98 9.67
N TRP A 181 4.06 7.07 9.82
CA TRP A 181 3.35 6.81 11.07
C TRP A 181 3.10 5.30 11.22
N ALA A 182 4.16 4.51 11.24
CA ALA A 182 4.09 3.09 11.55
C ALA A 182 5.45 2.61 12.05
N LEU A 183 5.74 2.94 13.31
CA LEU A 183 6.11 2.03 14.39
C LEU A 183 6.16 2.82 15.70
#